data_AF-A0A3X2FZI9-F1
#
_entry.id   AF-A0A3X2FZI9-F1
#
_cell.length_a   1.000
_cell.length_b   1.000
_cell.length_c   1.000
_cell.angle_alpha   90.00
_cell.angle_beta   90.00
_cell.angle_gamma   90.00
#
_symmetry.space_group_name_H-M   'P 1'
#
loop_
_entity.id
_entity.type
_entity.pdbx_description
1 polymer ?
#
loop_
_entity_poly.entity_id
_entity_poly.type
_entity_poly.pdbx_seq_one_letter_code
_entity_poly.pdbx_strand_id
1 'polypeptide(L)' 'MTFDEKDLNYALSKIVMTSLFNSLTDQQQQNFYKSAFDMIDRCCYCDADGMPDKVRMQLSEALRERLGEQLAEIAC' A
#
# COMPACT_ATOMS: atom_id res chain seq x y z
N MET A 1 9.38 -7.73 -29.68
CA MET A 1 8.95 -6.81 -28.60
C MET A 1 9.69 -7.24 -27.35
N THR A 2 10.69 -6.47 -26.94
CA THR A 2 11.33 -6.62 -25.63
C THR A 2 10.48 -5.83 -24.64
N PHE A 3 9.93 -6.51 -23.66
CA PHE A 3 9.19 -5.84 -22.58
C PHE A 3 10.18 -5.04 -21.73
N ASP A 4 9.76 -3.85 -21.30
CA ASP A 4 10.55 -3.04 -20.38
C ASP A 4 10.63 -3.70 -19.00
N GLU A 5 11.81 -3.65 -18.38
CA GLU A 5 12.05 -4.31 -17.09
C GLU A 5 11.15 -3.74 -15.98
N LYS A 6 10.84 -2.44 -16.02
CA LYS A 6 9.95 -1.80 -15.04
C LYS A 6 8.53 -2.33 -15.18
N ASP A 7 8.05 -2.48 -16.42
CA ASP A 7 6.71 -3.00 -16.70
C ASP A 7 6.59 -4.47 -16.27
N LEU A 8 7.62 -5.28 -16.51
CA LEU A 8 7.69 -6.66 -16.03
C LEU A 8 7.68 -6.74 -14.50
N ASN A 9 8.50 -5.93 -13.83
CA ASN A 9 8.55 -5.89 -12.36
C ASN A 9 7.23 -5.41 -11.74
N TYR A 10 6.56 -4.44 -12.37
CA TYR A 10 5.24 -3.99 -11.95
C TYR A 10 4.20 -5.10 -12.09
N ALA A 11 4.16 -5.78 -13.24
CA ALA A 11 3.24 -6.90 -13.48
C ALA A 11 3.49 -8.06 -12.51
N LEU A 12 4.75 -8.43 -12.27
CA LEU A 12 5.13 -9.46 -11.30
C LEU A 12 4.70 -9.09 -9.88
N SER A 13 4.95 -7.85 -9.47
CA SER A 13 4.54 -7.36 -8.14
C SER A 13 3.02 -7.43 -7.97
N LYS A 14 2.26 -7.07 -9.01
CA LYS A 14 0.79 -7.18 -9.01
C LYS A 14 0.33 -8.62 -8.91
N ILE A 15 0.88 -9.53 -9.71
CA ILE A 15 0.54 -10.96 -9.66
C ILE A 15 0.79 -11.54 -8.27
N VAL A 16 1.96 -11.26 -7.68
CA VAL A 16 2.32 -11.75 -6.35
C VAL A 16 1.37 -11.19 -5.28
N MET A 17 1.14 -9.88 -5.28
CA MET A 17 0.27 -9.23 -4.29
C MET A 17 -1.17 -9.72 -4.40
N THR A 18 -1.73 -9.81 -5.62
CA THR A 18 -3.08 -10.34 -5.83
C THR A 18 -3.21 -11.79 -5.42
N SER A 19 -2.24 -12.63 -5.77
CA SER A 19 -2.27 -14.06 -5.40
C SER A 19 -2.21 -14.25 -3.88
N LEU A 20 -1.35 -13.49 -3.20
CA LEU A 20 -1.25 -13.52 -1.74
C LEU A 20 -2.53 -13.01 -1.10
N PHE A 21 -3.06 -11.87 -1.54
CA PHE A 21 -4.25 -11.27 -0.95
C PHE A 21 -5.49 -12.13 -1.12
N ASN A 22 -5.71 -12.73 -2.31
CA ASN A 22 -6.83 -13.63 -2.58
C ASN A 22 -6.71 -14.98 -1.86
N SER A 23 -5.53 -15.33 -1.36
CA SER A 23 -5.34 -16.53 -0.52
C SER A 23 -5.74 -16.31 0.95
N LEU A 24 -5.98 -15.06 1.36
CA LEU A 24 -6.39 -14.71 2.70
C LEU A 24 -7.90 -14.86 2.87
N THR A 25 -8.34 -15.22 4.08
CA THR A 25 -9.74 -15.10 4.49
C THR A 25 -10.18 -13.64 4.58
N ASP A 26 -11.48 -13.35 4.50
CA ASP A 26 -12.05 -12.00 4.65
C ASP A 26 -11.52 -11.28 5.91
N GLN A 27 -11.43 -12.00 7.04
CA GLN A 27 -10.92 -11.44 8.28
C GLN A 27 -9.42 -11.09 8.19
N GLN A 28 -8.62 -11.91 7.51
CA GLN A 28 -7.21 -11.64 7.30
C GLN A 28 -6.99 -10.49 6.31
N GLN A 29 -7.83 -10.37 5.28
CA GLN A 29 -7.82 -9.22 4.37
C GLN A 29 -8.13 -7.92 5.13
N GLN A 30 -9.17 -7.91 5.98
CA GLN A 30 -9.48 -6.77 6.85
C GLN A 30 -8.32 -6.41 7.78
N ASN A 31 -7.68 -7.41 8.38
CA ASN A 31 -6.50 -7.20 9.23
C ASN A 31 -5.31 -6.64 8.45
N PHE A 32 -5.12 -7.08 7.20
CA PHE A 32 -4.10 -6.55 6.30
C PHE A 32 -4.32 -5.06 6.04
N TYR A 33 -5.55 -4.64 5.69
CA TYR A 33 -5.89 -3.23 5.49
C TYR A 33 -5.57 -2.40 6.74
N LYS A 34 -6.04 -2.86 7.91
CA LYS A 34 -5.80 -2.16 9.17
C LYS A 34 -4.30 -2.02 9.47
N SER A 35 -3.55 -3.12 9.35
CA SER A 35 -2.10 -3.13 9.57
C SER A 35 -1.37 -2.15 8.65
N ALA A 36 -1.77 -2.09 7.37
CA ALA A 36 -1.16 -1.19 6.40
C ALA A 36 -1.41 0.29 6.73
N PHE A 37 -2.64 0.64 7.16
CA PHE A 37 -2.94 2.00 7.63
C PHE A 37 -2.22 2.36 8.93
N ASP A 38 -2.14 1.42 9.88
CA ASP A 38 -1.38 1.62 11.12
C ASP A 38 0.12 1.85 10.83
N MET A 39 0.68 1.17 9.82
CA MET A 39 2.06 1.41 9.37
C MET A 39 2.25 2.78 8.73
N ILE A 40 1.29 3.26 7.92
CA ILE A 40 1.34 4.62 7.36
C ILE A 40 1.39 5.64 8.49
N ASP A 41 0.58 5.47 9.53
CA ASP A 41 0.56 6.39 10.66
C ASP A 41 1.87 6.37 11.45
N ARG A 42 2.45 5.19 11.68
CA ARG A 42 3.78 5.09 12.31
C ARG A 42 4.85 5.80 11.49
N CYS A 43 4.91 5.54 10.18
CA CYS A 43 5.88 6.18 9.31
C CYS A 43 5.70 7.71 9.28
N CYS A 44 4.46 8.20 9.25
CA CYS A 44 4.20 9.63 9.12
C CYS A 44 4.32 10.38 10.44
N TYR A 45 3.96 9.77 11.58
CA TYR A 45 3.85 10.48 12.86
C TYR A 45 4.87 10.07 13.92
N CYS A 46 5.39 8.84 13.87
CA CYS A 46 6.38 8.35 14.83
C CYS A 46 7.82 8.39 14.31
N ASP A 47 8.03 8.12 13.02
CA ASP A 47 9.39 7.98 12.46
C ASP A 47 9.86 9.23 11.70
N ALA A 48 8.95 10.14 11.36
CA ALA A 48 9.25 11.38 10.63
C ALA A 48 9.70 12.53 11.56
N ASP A 49 10.74 12.29 12.36
CA ASP A 49 11.33 13.30 13.23
C ASP A 49 11.85 14.50 12.41
N GLY A 50 11.30 15.68 12.69
CA GLY A 50 11.69 16.93 12.04
C GLY A 50 10.76 17.41 10.90
N MET A 51 9.73 16.67 10.52
CA MET A 51 8.73 17.16 9.56
C MET A 51 7.63 18.00 10.25
N PRO A 52 7.23 19.15 9.67
CA PRO A 52 6.07 19.90 10.16
C PRO A 52 4.81 19.04 10.15
N ASP A 53 3.94 19.17 11.17
CA ASP A 53 2.69 18.40 11.33
C ASP A 53 1.83 18.40 10.07
N LYS A 54 1.73 19.56 9.41
CA LYS A 54 0.97 19.71 8.16
C LYS A 54 1.51 18.81 7.05
N VAL A 55 2.83 18.67 6.94
CA VAL A 55 3.47 17.82 5.93
C VAL A 55 3.25 16.35 6.25
N ARG A 56 3.34 15.98 7.54
CA ARG A 56 3.07 14.61 8.01
C ARG A 56 1.63 14.18 7.72
N MET A 57 0.67 15.08 7.95
CA MET A 57 -0.74 14.85 7.66
C MET A 57 -0.98 14.66 6.16
N GLN A 58 -0.47 15.56 5.33
CA GLN A 58 -0.60 15.47 3.87
C GLN A 58 0.04 14.18 3.32
N LEU A 59 1.18 13.76 3.86
CA LEU A 59 1.83 12.51 3.48
C LEU A 59 0.99 11.29 3.86
N SER A 60 0.45 11.25 5.08
CA SER A 60 -0.44 10.16 5.53
C SER A 60 -1.68 10.05 4.66
N GLU A 61 -2.33 11.18 4.35
CA GLU A 61 -3.51 11.23 3.47
C GLU A 61 -3.18 10.69 2.07
N ALA A 62 -2.10 11.16 1.45
CA ALA A 62 -1.69 10.73 0.12
C ALA A 62 -1.33 9.23 0.08
N LEU A 63 -0.64 8.72 1.11
CA LEU A 63 -0.31 7.30 1.21
C LEU A 63 -1.57 6.44 1.38
N ARG A 64 -2.54 6.89 2.20
CA ARG A 64 -3.80 6.19 2.42
C ARG A 64 -4.63 6.11 1.14
N GLU A 65 -4.76 7.23 0.43
CA GLU A 65 -5.47 7.29 -0.85
C GLU A 65 -4.82 6.35 -1.87
N ARG A 66 -3.50 6.48 -2.05
CA ARG A 66 -2.77 5.67 -3.04
C ARG A 66 -2.81 4.17 -2.72
N LEU A 67 -2.69 3.81 -1.45
CA LEU A 67 -2.80 2.42 -1.00
C LEU A 67 -4.22 1.90 -1.23
N GLY A 68 -5.25 2.71 -0.96
CA GLY A 68 -6.64 2.36 -1.23
C GLY A 68 -6.88 2.04 -2.70
N GLU A 69 -6.38 2.89 -3.61
CA GLU A 69 -6.43 2.66 -5.06
C GLU A 69 -5.75 1.35 -5.45
N GLN A 70 -4.51 1.13 -4.99
CA GLN A 70 -3.76 -0.09 -5.33
C GLN A 70 -4.45 -1.36 -4.83
N LEU A 71 -5.06 -1.32 -3.65
CA LEU A 71 -5.75 -2.48 -3.11
C LEU A 71 -7.09 -2.72 -3.79
N ALA A 72 -7.79 -1.67 -4.25
CA ALA A 72 -8.99 -1.82 -5.06
C ALA A 72 -8.68 -2.51 -6.41
N GLU A 73 -7.52 -2.21 -7.01
CA GLU A 73 -7.04 -2.92 -8.21
C GLU A 73 -6.66 -4.39 -7.95
N ILE A 74 -6.31 -4.74 -6.71
CA ILE A 74 -5.93 -6.10 -6.31
C ILE A 74 -7.17 -6.96 -6.03
N ALA A 75 -8.23 -6.35 -5.49
CA ALA A 75 -9.47 -7.03 -5.12
C ALA A 75 -10.47 -7.22 -6.29
N CYS A 76 -10.19 -6.66 -7.47
CA CYS A 76 -10.93 -6.92 -8.73
C CYS A 76 -10.42 -8.18 -9.43
#